data_AF-A0A1G2DXW7-F1
#
_entry.id   AF-A0A1G2DXW7-F1
#
_cell.length_a   1.000
_cell.length_b   1.000
_cell.length_c   1.000
_cell.angle_alpha   90.00
_cell.angle_beta   90.00
_cell.angle_gamma   90.00
#
_symmetry.space_group_name_H-M   'P 1'
#
loop_
_entity.id
_entity.type
_entity.pdbx_description
1 polymer ?
#
loop_
_entity_poly.entity_id
_entity_poly.type
_entity_poly.pdbx_seq_one_letter_code
_entity_poly.pdbx_strand_id
1 'polypeptide(L)'
;MPDYSKEELWELYEQLPEDLKKATFSEEVGQTIQNICSKNNIIDDGLIFNITKNVGYVFLGLLSPNEFLDVLEKELKIERNKAEEIHSQITTSIFIPLRNSLEKLYGIKIETTAKPKEEIKPKVIKEDNYREPIK
;
A
#
# COMPACT_ATOMS: atom_id res chain seq x y z
N MET A 1 -11.45 1.96 3.17
CA MET A 1 -11.19 1.76 1.72
C MET A 1 -12.40 1.18 0.98
N PRO A 2 -12.56 1.43 -0.35
CA PRO A 2 -13.60 0.79 -1.16
C PRO A 2 -13.45 -0.74 -1.10
N ASP A 3 -14.58 -1.44 -0.95
CA ASP A 3 -14.61 -2.90 -0.97
C ASP A 3 -14.47 -3.35 -2.43
N TYR A 4 -13.26 -3.74 -2.83
CA TYR A 4 -13.02 -4.26 -4.17
C TYR A 4 -13.71 -5.62 -4.30
N SER A 5 -14.56 -5.78 -5.32
CA SER A 5 -15.16 -7.06 -5.65
C SER A 5 -14.08 -8.10 -5.95
N LYS A 6 -14.36 -9.36 -5.58
CA LYS A 6 -13.45 -10.49 -5.84
C LYS A 6 -13.08 -10.60 -7.33
N GLU A 7 -14.01 -10.24 -8.19
CA GLU A 7 -13.89 -10.25 -9.65
C GLU A 7 -12.81 -9.26 -10.11
N GLU A 8 -12.88 -8.01 -9.66
CA GLU A 8 -11.89 -6.96 -9.96
C GLU A 8 -10.48 -7.35 -9.46
N LEU A 9 -10.40 -7.91 -8.25
CA LEU A 9 -9.13 -8.39 -7.71
C LEU A 9 -8.57 -9.57 -8.51
N TRP A 10 -9.44 -10.42 -9.05
CA TRP A 10 -9.05 -11.56 -9.87
C TRP A 10 -8.52 -11.12 -11.24
N GLU A 11 -9.16 -10.15 -11.87
CA GLU A 11 -8.69 -9.58 -13.14
C GLU A 11 -7.30 -8.93 -13.00
N LEU A 12 -7.11 -8.13 -11.94
CA LEU A 12 -5.80 -7.57 -11.61
C LEU A 12 -4.77 -8.66 -11.35
N TYR A 13 -5.14 -9.69 -10.58
CA TYR A 13 -4.30 -10.84 -10.32
C TYR A 13 -3.88 -11.54 -11.60
N GLU A 14 -4.78 -11.75 -12.58
CA GLU A 14 -4.45 -12.39 -13.85
C GLU A 14 -3.42 -11.61 -14.67
N GLN A 15 -3.42 -10.27 -14.58
CA GLN A 15 -2.43 -9.42 -15.25
C GLN A 15 -1.08 -9.37 -14.54
N LEU A 16 -0.98 -9.88 -13.30
CA LEU A 16 0.27 -9.89 -12.56
C LEU A 16 1.33 -10.82 -13.20
N PRO A 17 2.61 -10.42 -13.17
CA PRO A 17 3.71 -11.32 -13.47
C PRO A 17 3.75 -12.49 -12.48
N GLU A 18 4.25 -13.63 -12.95
CA GLU A 18 4.31 -14.89 -12.18
C GLU A 18 4.97 -14.73 -10.81
N ASP A 19 5.98 -13.87 -10.70
CA ASP A 19 6.65 -13.56 -9.43
C ASP A 19 5.71 -12.94 -8.39
N LEU A 20 4.84 -12.01 -8.78
CA LEU A 20 3.87 -11.39 -7.85
C LEU A 20 2.73 -12.35 -7.53
N LYS A 21 2.30 -13.17 -8.51
CA LYS A 21 1.32 -14.24 -8.28
C LYS A 21 1.81 -15.24 -7.24
N LYS A 22 3.06 -15.68 -7.36
CA LYS A 22 3.70 -16.58 -6.40
C LYS A 22 3.83 -15.91 -5.04
N ALA A 23 4.27 -14.65 -4.98
CA ALA A 23 4.38 -13.92 -3.71
C ALA A 23 3.04 -13.77 -2.99
N THR A 24 1.94 -13.55 -3.72
CA THR A 24 0.60 -13.40 -3.13
C THR A 24 0.12 -14.66 -2.41
N PHE A 25 0.47 -15.84 -2.94
CA PHE A 25 0.12 -17.14 -2.35
C PHE A 25 1.30 -17.83 -1.66
N SER A 26 2.42 -17.13 -1.48
CA SER A 26 3.61 -17.71 -0.88
C SER A 26 3.43 -17.81 0.62
N GLU A 27 3.60 -19.03 1.13
CA GLU A 27 3.61 -19.28 2.58
C GLU A 27 4.71 -18.46 3.27
N GLU A 28 5.84 -18.24 2.60
CA GLU A 28 6.95 -17.44 3.12
C GLU A 28 6.54 -15.99 3.40
N VAL A 29 5.73 -15.39 2.51
CA VAL A 29 5.25 -14.02 2.67
C VAL A 29 4.27 -13.94 3.85
N GLY A 30 3.35 -14.90 3.94
CA GLY A 30 2.42 -15.00 5.08
C GLY A 30 3.13 -15.16 6.42
N GLN A 31 4.10 -16.08 6.49
CA GLN A 31 4.92 -16.29 7.69
C GLN A 31 5.77 -15.07 8.05
N THR A 32 6.31 -14.37 7.04
CA THR A 32 7.09 -13.15 7.25
C THR A 32 6.23 -12.06 7.88
N ILE A 33 5.03 -11.81 7.36
CA ILE A 33 4.11 -10.81 7.91
C ILE A 33 3.70 -11.18 9.35
N GLN A 34 3.36 -12.44 9.58
CA GLN A 34 3.00 -12.92 10.93
C GLN A 34 4.14 -12.75 11.93
N ASN A 35 5.37 -13.07 11.54
CA ASN A 35 6.56 -12.88 12.37
C ASN A 35 6.81 -11.39 12.67
N ILE A 36 6.67 -10.50 11.69
CA ILE A 36 6.84 -9.05 11.87
C ILE A 36 5.80 -8.51 12.85
N CYS A 37 4.53 -8.91 12.69
CA CYS A 37 3.44 -8.51 13.59
C CYS A 37 3.70 -9.01 15.02
N SER A 38 4.11 -10.28 15.16
CA SER A 38 4.41 -10.88 16.47
C SER A 38 5.56 -10.17 17.17
N LYS A 39 6.64 -9.82 16.44
CA LYS A 39 7.76 -9.03 16.97
C LYS A 39 7.31 -7.65 17.48
N ASN A 40 6.37 -7.02 16.79
CA ASN A 40 5.82 -5.70 17.15
C ASN A 40 4.71 -5.76 18.24
N ASN A 41 4.52 -6.91 18.88
CA ASN A 41 3.46 -7.16 19.87
C ASN A 41 2.05 -6.91 19.29
N ILE A 42 1.85 -7.19 18.00
CA ILE A 42 0.51 -7.23 17.41
C ILE A 42 0.01 -8.67 17.52
N ILE A 43 -0.91 -8.87 18.46
CA ILE A 43 -1.53 -10.18 18.76
C ILE A 43 -2.94 -10.26 18.13
N ASP A 44 -3.49 -9.13 17.68
CA ASP A 44 -4.82 -9.07 17.10
C ASP A 44 -4.83 -9.70 15.70
N ASP A 45 -5.45 -10.87 15.57
CA ASP A 45 -5.58 -11.60 14.30
C ASP A 45 -6.29 -10.78 13.22
N GLY A 46 -7.26 -9.93 13.59
CA GLY A 46 -7.95 -9.06 12.64
C GLY A 46 -7.03 -8.00 12.05
N LEU A 47 -6.13 -7.46 12.88
CA LEU A 47 -5.14 -6.48 12.49
C LEU A 47 -4.06 -7.12 11.60
N ILE A 48 -3.59 -8.32 11.94
CA ILE A 48 -2.67 -9.11 11.10
C ILE A 48 -3.31 -9.40 9.74
N PHE A 49 -4.58 -9.81 9.73
CA PHE A 49 -5.33 -10.06 8.51
C PHE A 49 -5.44 -8.80 7.64
N ASN A 50 -5.76 -7.65 8.25
CA ASN A 50 -5.86 -6.38 7.55
C ASN A 50 -4.50 -5.92 6.99
N ILE A 51 -3.39 -6.09 7.72
CA ILE A 51 -2.03 -5.82 7.22
C ILE A 51 -1.76 -6.69 5.99
N THR A 52 -2.03 -7.99 6.10
CA THR A 52 -1.82 -8.96 5.02
C THR A 52 -2.65 -8.60 3.78
N LYS A 53 -3.92 -8.23 3.97
CA LYS A 53 -4.81 -7.74 2.91
C LYS A 53 -4.26 -6.51 2.21
N ASN A 54 -3.75 -5.53 2.97
CA ASN A 54 -3.14 -4.32 2.41
C ASN A 54 -1.83 -4.61 1.65
N VAL A 55 -1.00 -5.54 2.12
CA VAL A 55 0.17 -6.01 1.36
C VAL A 55 -0.26 -6.64 0.03
N GLY A 56 -1.35 -7.42 0.03
CA GLY A 56 -1.95 -7.93 -1.20
C GLY A 56 -2.39 -6.83 -2.17
N TYR A 57 -2.95 -5.73 -1.67
CA TYR A 57 -3.27 -4.56 -2.49
C TYR A 57 -2.03 -3.89 -3.10
N VAL A 58 -0.89 -3.93 -2.41
CA VAL A 58 0.38 -3.44 -2.97
C VAL A 58 0.81 -4.32 -4.15
N PHE A 59 0.69 -5.64 -4.02
CA PHE A 59 1.02 -6.56 -5.12
C PHE A 59 0.09 -6.42 -6.32
N LEU A 60 -1.19 -6.14 -6.07
CA LEU A 60 -2.20 -5.94 -7.12
C LEU A 60 -2.09 -4.59 -7.83
N GLY A 61 -1.18 -3.71 -7.42
CA GLY A 61 -1.04 -2.39 -8.02
C GLY A 61 -2.01 -1.33 -7.48
N LEU A 62 -2.83 -1.68 -6.47
CA LEU A 62 -3.88 -0.82 -5.91
C LEU A 62 -3.36 0.13 -4.84
N LEU A 63 -2.25 -0.21 -4.20
CA LEU A 63 -1.65 0.55 -3.10
C LEU A 63 -0.15 0.71 -3.32
N SER A 64 0.35 1.94 -3.17
CA SER A 64 1.79 2.18 -3.24
C SER A 64 2.48 1.77 -1.93
N PRO A 65 3.72 1.27 -1.95
CA PRO A 65 4.46 0.97 -0.73
C PRO A 65 4.69 2.22 0.15
N ASN A 66 4.69 3.43 -0.42
CA ASN A 66 4.73 4.67 0.35
C ASN A 66 3.41 4.98 1.08
N GLU A 67 2.27 4.66 0.44
CA GLU A 67 0.94 4.88 1.03
C GLU A 67 0.59 3.82 2.07
N PHE A 68 1.22 2.64 1.97
CA PHE A 68 1.05 1.57 2.95
C PHE A 68 1.30 2.02 4.39
N LEU A 69 2.32 2.83 4.65
CA LEU A 69 2.58 3.39 5.99
C LEU A 69 1.39 4.23 6.49
N ASP A 70 0.87 5.08 5.61
CA ASP A 70 -0.24 5.98 5.91
C ASP A 70 -1.52 5.20 6.22
N VAL A 71 -1.72 4.05 5.56
CA VAL A 71 -2.82 3.10 5.82
C VAL A 71 -2.65 2.40 7.18
N LEU A 72 -1.44 1.97 7.53
CA LEU A 72 -1.15 1.39 8.85
C LEU A 72 -1.49 2.38 9.98
N GLU A 73 -1.15 3.66 9.81
CA GLU A 73 -1.44 4.68 10.80
C GLU A 73 -2.92 5.10 10.81
N LYS A 74 -3.54 5.36 9.66
CA LYS A 74 -4.88 5.97 9.58
C LYS A 74 -6.01 4.95 9.60
N GLU A 75 -5.92 3.88 8.82
CA GLU A 75 -7.00 2.88 8.72
C GLU A 75 -6.90 1.90 9.89
N LEU A 76 -5.70 1.38 10.14
CA LEU A 76 -5.45 0.38 11.17
C LEU A 76 -5.21 0.98 12.56
N LYS A 77 -5.07 2.32 12.66
CA LYS A 77 -4.84 3.05 13.92
C LYS A 77 -3.66 2.50 14.72
N ILE A 78 -2.64 2.00 14.05
CA ILE A 78 -1.40 1.53 14.68
C ILE A 78 -0.60 2.76 15.10
N GLU A 79 0.08 2.67 16.25
CA GLU A 79 1.00 3.71 16.69
C GLU A 79 2.10 3.93 15.64
N ARG A 80 2.37 5.20 15.31
CA ARG A 80 3.34 5.61 14.28
C ARG A 80 4.68 4.86 14.36
N ASN A 81 5.27 4.75 15.55
CA ASN A 81 6.55 4.04 15.72
C ASN A 81 6.47 2.59 15.23
N LYS A 82 5.41 1.87 15.63
CA LYS A 82 5.19 0.49 15.20
C LYS A 82 4.86 0.41 13.71
N ALA A 83 4.07 1.34 13.20
CA ALA A 83 3.74 1.40 11.78
C ALA A 83 4.99 1.59 10.92
N GLU A 84 5.91 2.49 11.31
CA GLU A 84 7.19 2.69 10.63
C GLU A 84 8.09 1.44 10.70
N GLU A 85 8.14 0.77 11.85
CA GLU A 85 8.94 -0.44 12.02
C GLU A 85 8.41 -1.62 11.19
N ILE A 86 7.09 -1.82 11.18
CA ILE A 86 6.42 -2.83 10.36
C ILE A 86 6.62 -2.51 8.88
N HIS A 87 6.39 -1.26 8.48
CA HIS A 87 6.58 -0.79 7.11
C HIS A 87 8.00 -1.06 6.62
N SER A 88 9.02 -0.70 7.40
CA SER A 88 10.42 -0.89 7.03
C SER A 88 10.79 -2.37 6.89
N GLN A 89 10.30 -3.23 7.80
CA GLN A 89 10.53 -4.67 7.75
C GLN A 89 9.86 -5.31 6.54
N ILE A 90 8.58 -5.02 6.30
CA ILE A 90 7.83 -5.50 5.14
C ILE A 90 8.49 -5.01 3.85
N THR A 91 8.89 -3.74 3.80
CA THR A 91 9.56 -3.17 2.63
C THR A 91 10.83 -3.93 2.30
N THR A 92 11.67 -4.19 3.29
CA THR A 92 12.95 -4.86 3.09
C THR A 92 12.78 -6.35 2.74
N SER A 93 11.87 -7.04 3.43
CA SER A 93 11.70 -8.49 3.28
C SER A 93 10.81 -8.89 2.11
N ILE A 94 9.90 -8.02 1.67
CA ILE A 94 8.86 -8.36 0.69
C ILE A 94 8.92 -7.42 -0.53
N PHE A 95 8.89 -6.10 -0.33
CA PHE A 95 8.83 -5.16 -1.46
C PHE A 95 10.15 -5.06 -2.23
N ILE A 96 11.30 -5.07 -1.56
CA ILE A 96 12.62 -5.03 -2.20
C ILE A 96 12.90 -6.25 -3.09
N PRO A 97 12.70 -7.51 -2.66
CA PRO A 97 12.95 -8.65 -3.54
C PRO A 97 11.99 -8.68 -4.73
N LEU A 98 10.77 -8.15 -4.56
CA LEU A 98 9.76 -8.06 -5.62
C LEU A 98 9.84 -6.75 -6.41
N ARG A 99 10.83 -5.88 -6.13
CA ARG A 99 10.92 -4.56 -6.76
C ARG A 99 10.95 -4.68 -8.28
N ASN A 100 11.69 -5.63 -8.84
CA ASN A 100 11.81 -5.77 -10.30
C ASN A 100 10.47 -6.13 -10.94
N SER A 101 9.61 -6.85 -10.22
CA SER A 101 8.28 -7.27 -10.69
C SER A 101 7.25 -6.18 -10.48
N LEU A 102 7.33 -5.47 -9.35
CA LEU A 102 6.56 -4.25 -9.11
C LEU A 102 6.94 -3.17 -10.13
N GLU A 103 8.22 -2.95 -10.40
CA GLU A 103 8.72 -2.02 -11.42
C GLU A 103 8.29 -2.41 -12.82
N LYS A 104 8.05 -3.68 -13.15
CA LYS A 104 7.44 -4.02 -14.44
C LYS A 104 5.96 -3.66 -14.50
N LEU A 105 5.27 -3.80 -13.38
CA LEU A 105 3.86 -3.44 -13.21
C LEU A 105 3.67 -1.90 -13.23
N TYR A 106 4.59 -1.19 -12.58
CA TYR A 106 4.63 0.27 -12.43
C TYR A 106 5.63 0.96 -13.39
N GLY A 107 6.13 0.25 -14.40
CA GLY A 107 7.32 0.53 -15.22
C GLY A 107 7.30 1.72 -16.15
N ILE A 108 6.56 2.75 -15.76
CA ILE A 108 6.60 4.08 -16.37
C ILE A 108 7.17 5.11 -15.37
N LYS A 109 7.17 4.88 -14.05
CA LYS A 109 7.67 5.87 -13.06
C LYS A 109 8.07 5.28 -11.70
N ILE A 110 9.20 4.60 -11.59
CA ILE A 110 9.88 4.57 -10.28
C ILE A 110 11.39 4.59 -10.45
N GLU A 111 11.92 5.70 -10.96
CA GLU A 111 13.29 6.07 -10.61
C GLU A 111 13.31 6.42 -9.12
N THR A 112 13.92 5.53 -8.36
CA THR A 112 14.43 5.67 -7.00
C THR A 112 14.64 7.11 -6.53
N THR A 113 13.79 7.63 -5.64
CA THR A 113 14.18 8.71 -4.71
C THR A 113 13.53 8.50 -3.35
N ALA A 114 14.36 8.21 -2.36
CA ALA A 114 14.03 8.37 -0.96
C ALA A 114 13.81 9.86 -0.63
N LYS A 115 12.70 10.14 0.10
CA LYS A 115 12.28 11.37 0.82
C LYS A 115 11.71 12.56 -0.01
N PRO A 116 10.85 13.41 0.60
CA PRO A 116 9.67 13.13 1.43
C PRO A 116 8.44 13.99 1.03
N LYS A 117 7.21 13.49 1.31
CA LYS A 117 5.98 14.27 1.55
C LYS A 117 5.51 15.23 0.43
N GLU A 118 4.47 14.83 -0.29
CA GLU A 118 3.47 15.75 -0.84
C GLU A 118 2.10 15.06 -0.75
N GLU A 119 1.43 15.13 0.40
CA GLU A 119 0.22 15.95 0.57
C GLU A 119 -0.65 15.98 -0.70
N ILE A 120 -1.44 14.92 -0.92
CA ILE A 120 -2.64 14.99 -1.73
C ILE A 120 -3.67 15.84 -0.96
N LYS A 121 -3.46 17.17 -0.94
CA LYS A 121 -4.56 18.10 -0.72
C LYS A 121 -5.37 18.07 -2.00
N PRO A 122 -6.68 17.76 -1.98
CA PRO A 122 -7.51 18.02 -3.14
C PRO A 122 -7.41 19.51 -3.46
N LYS A 123 -6.84 19.79 -4.63
CA LYS A 123 -6.79 21.12 -5.25
C LYS A 123 -8.23 21.49 -5.59
N VAL A 124 -8.94 22.09 -4.64
CA VAL A 124 -10.14 22.87 -4.96
C VAL A 124 -9.65 24.04 -5.80
N ILE A 125 -9.86 23.91 -7.10
CA ILE A 125 -9.67 24.97 -8.07
C ILE A 125 -10.65 26.07 -7.64
N LYS A 126 -10.11 27.18 -7.13
CA LYS A 126 -10.84 28.43 -7.11
C LYS A 126 -10.87 28.91 -8.55
N GLU A 127 -12.02 28.83 -9.19
CA GLU A 127 -12.30 29.68 -10.34
C GLU A 127 -13.08 30.90 -9.86
N ASP A 128 -12.47 32.03 -10.19
CA ASP A 128 -12.76 33.39 -9.83
C ASP A 128 -13.99 33.93 -10.58
N ASN A 129 -14.65 34.91 -9.96
CA ASN A 129 -15.45 35.97 -10.58
C ASN A 129 -16.68 35.58 -11.41
N TYR A 130 -17.87 35.91 -10.88
CA TYR A 130 -18.63 37.00 -11.49
C TYR A 130 -19.07 38.01 -10.42
N ARG A 131 -18.30 39.09 -10.41
CA ARG A 131 -18.70 40.41 -9.94
C ARG A 131 -19.74 40.93 -10.92
N GLU A 132 -21.02 40.74 -10.63
CA GLU A 132 -22.04 41.54 -11.33
C GLU A 132 -22.25 42.85 -10.56
N PRO A 133 -22.10 44.00 -11.22
CA PRO A 133 -22.29 45.30 -10.60
C PRO A 133 -23.77 45.56 -10.31
N ILE A 134 -24.01 46.05 -9.08
CA ILE A 134 -25.05 47.02 -8.70
C ILE A 134 -25.81 47.66 -9.87
N LYS A 135 -27.14 47.53 -9.84
CA LYS A 135 -28.06 48.61 -10.21
C LYS A 135 -29.31 48.58 -9.35
#